data_AF-A0A2G6UKR7-F1
#
_entry.id   AF-A0A2G6UKR7-F1
#
_cell.length_a   1.000
_cell.length_b   1.000
_cell.length_c   1.000
_cell.angle_alpha   90.00
_cell.angle_beta   90.00
_cell.angle_gamma   90.00
#
_symmetry.space_group_name_H-M   'P 1'
#
loop_
_entity.id
_entity.type
_entity.pdbx_description
1 polymer ?
#
loop_
_entity_poly.entity_id
_entity_poly.type
_entity_poly.pdbx_seq_one_letter_code
_entity_poly.pdbx_strand_id
1 'polypeptide(L)'
;MDGLNFYIEQFKTEIYDIYKAYRFSHFGLYNLRGTFNDYEENNDIENFKIVDKECDIEIKFTKQDMQEAKEHGFYQKIMAGNTIAMIYNLWEDRYREIFSKNKGLKNKKELQNDFFGDLNLIRQSITHNHYKRTSEINKLKMLSFLFPEDMFILDSFTVHEIYSLTLKNLDALKTA
;
A
#
# COMPACT_ATOMS: atom_id res chain seq x y z
N MET A 1 29.80 5.58 8.91
CA MET A 1 28.33 5.67 8.94
C MET A 1 27.87 4.57 9.87
N ASP A 2 27.12 4.87 10.93
CA ASP A 2 26.62 3.86 11.88
C ASP A 2 25.80 2.79 11.13
N GLY A 3 25.97 1.51 11.50
CA GLY A 3 25.31 0.37 10.84
C GLY A 3 23.79 0.53 10.82
N LEU A 4 23.21 1.10 11.87
CA LEU A 4 21.78 1.40 11.93
C LEU A 4 21.35 2.39 10.84
N ASN A 5 22.08 3.48 10.66
CA ASN A 5 21.76 4.51 9.67
C ASN A 5 21.81 3.95 8.25
N PHE A 6 22.80 3.11 7.95
CA PHE A 6 22.89 2.44 6.65
C PHE A 6 21.61 1.62 6.35
N TYR A 7 21.17 0.78 7.27
CA TYR A 7 19.97 -0.04 7.05
C TYR A 7 18.68 0.78 7.02
N ILE A 8 18.61 1.91 7.76
CA ILE A 8 17.46 2.82 7.66
C ILE A 8 17.37 3.44 6.27
N GLU A 9 18.48 3.93 5.71
CA GLU A 9 18.48 4.50 4.36
C GLU A 9 18.19 3.45 3.27
N GLN A 10 18.66 2.21 3.45
CA GLN A 10 18.25 1.10 2.60
C GLN A 10 16.74 0.86 2.68
N PHE A 11 16.17 0.80 3.89
CA PHE A 11 14.73 0.56 4.03
C PHE A 11 13.91 1.70 3.42
N LYS A 12 14.32 2.96 3.63
CA LYS A 12 13.69 4.13 2.98
C LYS A 12 13.71 4.03 1.45
N THR A 13 14.80 3.57 0.87
CA THR A 13 14.94 3.38 -0.58
C THR A 13 13.93 2.33 -1.08
N GLU A 14 13.85 1.19 -0.42
CA GLU A 14 12.90 0.13 -0.81
C GLU A 14 11.43 0.56 -0.60
N ILE A 15 11.14 1.30 0.47
CA ILE A 15 9.81 1.91 0.69
C ILE A 15 9.47 2.92 -0.42
N TYR A 16 10.45 3.72 -0.85
CA TYR A 16 10.27 4.64 -1.96
C TYR A 16 9.96 3.91 -3.27
N ASP A 17 10.62 2.80 -3.55
CA ASP A 17 10.34 2.01 -4.75
C ASP A 17 8.97 1.32 -4.70
N ILE A 18 8.55 0.81 -3.54
CA ILE A 18 7.20 0.29 -3.32
C ILE A 18 6.15 1.40 -3.56
N TYR A 19 6.37 2.58 -2.99
CA TYR A 19 5.47 3.72 -3.17
C TYR A 19 5.44 4.20 -4.63
N LYS A 20 6.59 4.23 -5.30
CA LYS A 20 6.69 4.60 -6.73
C LYS A 20 5.92 3.60 -7.61
N ALA A 21 6.07 2.30 -7.36
CA ALA A 21 5.30 1.27 -8.06
C ALA A 21 3.79 1.47 -7.86
N TYR A 22 3.35 1.73 -6.63
CA TYR A 22 1.96 2.08 -6.35
C TYR A 22 1.50 3.29 -7.16
N ARG A 23 2.28 4.39 -7.18
CA ARG A 23 1.93 5.60 -7.93
C ARG A 23 1.83 5.32 -9.43
N PHE A 24 2.73 4.52 -10.00
CA PHE A 24 2.63 4.12 -11.41
C PHE A 24 1.33 3.36 -11.69
N SER A 25 0.99 2.37 -10.87
CA SER A 25 -0.24 1.60 -11.08
C SER A 25 -1.50 2.46 -10.87
N HIS A 26 -1.50 3.33 -9.87
CA HIS A 26 -2.58 4.28 -9.60
C HIS A 26 -2.83 5.23 -10.78
N PHE A 27 -1.77 5.85 -11.31
CA PHE A 27 -1.87 6.70 -12.50
C PHE A 27 -2.20 5.91 -13.76
N GLY A 28 -1.71 4.68 -13.88
CA GLY A 28 -2.05 3.76 -14.97
C GLY A 28 -3.56 3.52 -15.05
N LEU A 29 -4.21 3.22 -13.93
CA LEU A 29 -5.67 3.06 -13.89
C LEU A 29 -6.41 4.36 -14.22
N TYR A 30 -5.93 5.51 -13.70
CA TYR A 30 -6.53 6.80 -14.02
C TYR A 30 -6.48 7.10 -15.53
N ASN A 31 -5.32 6.88 -16.16
CA ASN A 31 -5.12 7.11 -17.58
C ASN A 31 -5.91 6.12 -18.44
N LEU A 32 -5.93 4.83 -18.05
CA LEU A 32 -6.73 3.81 -18.73
C LEU A 32 -8.21 4.21 -18.80
N ARG A 33 -8.74 4.76 -17.70
CA ARG A 33 -10.11 5.28 -17.68
C ARG A 33 -10.31 6.46 -18.63
N GLY A 34 -9.34 7.38 -18.71
CA GLY A 34 -9.37 8.48 -19.68
C GLY A 34 -9.45 7.94 -21.11
N THR A 35 -8.54 7.04 -21.47
CA THR A 35 -8.51 6.41 -22.79
C THR A 35 -9.79 5.63 -23.11
N PHE A 36 -10.36 4.94 -22.12
CA PHE A 36 -11.63 4.24 -22.28
C PHE A 36 -12.78 5.19 -22.57
N ASN A 37 -12.89 6.29 -21.82
CA ASN A 37 -13.94 7.28 -22.01
C ASN A 37 -13.83 7.92 -23.41
N ASP A 38 -12.62 8.31 -23.83
CA ASP A 38 -12.38 8.87 -25.16
C ASP A 38 -12.75 7.86 -26.28
N TYR A 39 -12.49 6.57 -26.05
CA TYR A 39 -12.85 5.49 -26.97
C TYR A 39 -14.36 5.30 -27.06
N GLU A 40 -15.06 5.27 -25.92
CA GLU A 40 -16.51 5.12 -25.80
C GLU A 40 -17.28 6.22 -26.54
N GLU A 41 -16.77 7.46 -26.53
CA GLU A 41 -17.40 8.58 -27.25
C GLU A 41 -17.43 8.37 -28.77
N ASN A 42 -16.53 7.55 -29.32
CA ASN A 42 -16.28 7.45 -30.76
C ASN A 42 -16.45 6.04 -31.33
N ASN A 43 -16.62 4.99 -30.50
CA ASN A 43 -16.56 3.59 -30.91
C ASN A 43 -17.52 2.69 -30.12
N ASP A 44 -17.73 1.46 -30.60
CA ASP A 44 -18.39 0.41 -29.84
C ASP A 44 -17.46 -0.15 -28.75
N ILE A 45 -17.91 0.00 -27.50
CA ILE A 45 -17.18 -0.35 -26.28
C ILE A 45 -16.88 -1.84 -26.16
N GLU A 46 -17.65 -2.71 -26.82
CA GLU A 46 -17.43 -4.16 -26.83
C GLU A 46 -16.06 -4.55 -27.44
N ASN A 47 -15.43 -3.62 -28.16
CA ASN A 47 -14.11 -3.79 -28.77
C ASN A 47 -12.96 -3.20 -27.95
N PHE A 48 -13.21 -2.59 -26.79
CA PHE A 48 -12.13 -2.06 -25.96
C PHE A 48 -11.40 -3.20 -25.22
N LYS A 49 -10.16 -3.43 -25.61
CA LYS A 49 -9.31 -4.49 -25.07
C LYS A 49 -7.84 -4.12 -25.06
N ILE A 50 -7.12 -4.70 -24.11
CA ILE A 50 -5.66 -4.73 -24.11
C ILE A 50 -5.23 -6.09 -24.64
N VAL A 51 -4.35 -6.09 -25.64
CA VAL A 51 -3.79 -7.31 -26.24
C VAL A 51 -2.29 -7.32 -25.97
N ASP A 52 -1.84 -8.26 -25.17
CA ASP A 52 -0.44 -8.60 -25.01
C ASP A 52 -0.07 -9.70 -26.02
N LYS A 53 0.66 -9.31 -27.06
CA LYS A 53 1.06 -10.22 -28.14
C LYS A 53 2.20 -11.17 -27.74
N GLU A 54 3.00 -10.79 -26.75
CA GLU A 54 4.11 -11.62 -26.29
C GLU A 54 3.59 -12.78 -25.44
N CYS A 55 2.57 -12.49 -24.62
CA CYS A 55 1.94 -13.49 -23.76
C CYS A 55 0.72 -14.20 -24.39
N ASP A 56 0.26 -13.76 -25.57
CA ASP A 56 -0.99 -14.20 -26.22
C ASP A 56 -2.23 -14.04 -25.32
N ILE A 57 -2.33 -12.87 -24.66
CA ILE A 57 -3.41 -12.55 -23.73
C ILE A 57 -4.24 -11.39 -24.26
N GLU A 58 -5.56 -11.58 -24.25
CA GLU A 58 -6.55 -10.53 -24.51
C GLU A 58 -7.37 -10.27 -23.24
N ILE A 59 -7.39 -9.01 -22.79
CA ILE A 59 -8.20 -8.56 -21.66
C ILE A 59 -9.21 -7.53 -22.15
N LYS A 60 -10.49 -7.86 -22.05
CA LYS A 60 -11.59 -6.95 -22.39
C LYS A 60 -12.01 -6.17 -21.15
N PHE A 61 -12.41 -4.92 -21.35
CA PHE A 61 -12.87 -4.06 -20.27
C PHE A 61 -14.31 -3.61 -20.51
N THR A 62 -15.06 -3.51 -19.42
CA THR A 62 -16.44 -3.02 -19.41
C THR A 62 -16.54 -1.66 -18.74
N LYS A 63 -17.71 -1.01 -18.85
CA LYS A 63 -18.00 0.22 -18.08
C LYS A 63 -17.90 -0.03 -16.57
N GLN A 64 -18.24 -1.24 -16.11
CA GLN A 64 -18.15 -1.61 -14.70
C GLN A 64 -16.68 -1.66 -14.26
N ASP A 65 -15.79 -2.25 -15.06
CA ASP A 65 -14.35 -2.25 -14.75
C ASP A 65 -13.79 -0.83 -14.61
N MET A 66 -14.29 0.11 -15.41
CA MET A 66 -13.90 1.51 -15.29
C MET A 66 -14.47 2.21 -14.06
N GLN A 67 -15.60 1.73 -13.50
CA GLN A 67 -16.04 2.15 -12.17
C GLN A 67 -15.09 1.64 -11.09
N GLU A 68 -14.66 0.37 -11.20
CA GLU A 68 -13.72 -0.24 -10.25
C GLU A 68 -12.30 0.35 -10.33
N ALA A 69 -11.95 1.00 -11.44
CA ALA A 69 -10.69 1.73 -11.62
C ALA A 69 -10.68 3.15 -11.00
N LYS A 70 -11.83 3.69 -10.56
CA LYS A 70 -11.92 4.99 -9.86
C LYS A 70 -11.22 4.96 -8.50
N GLU A 71 -10.91 6.13 -7.95
CA GLU A 71 -10.18 6.33 -6.66
C GLU A 71 -10.60 5.37 -5.53
N HIS A 72 -11.91 5.18 -5.39
CA HIS A 72 -12.51 4.34 -4.35
C HIS A 72 -13.06 3.01 -4.88
N GLY A 73 -12.75 2.68 -6.13
CA GLY A 73 -13.12 1.42 -6.77
C GLY A 73 -12.23 0.27 -6.31
N PHE A 74 -12.69 -0.95 -6.59
CA PHE A 74 -12.06 -2.17 -6.10
C PHE A 74 -10.60 -2.33 -6.55
N TYR A 75 -10.25 -1.96 -7.78
CA TYR A 75 -8.89 -2.11 -8.29
C TYR A 75 -7.90 -1.17 -7.57
N GLN A 76 -8.30 0.07 -7.29
CA GLN A 76 -7.50 0.99 -6.47
C GLN A 76 -7.32 0.46 -5.05
N LYS A 77 -8.41 -0.05 -4.45
CA LYS A 77 -8.39 -0.64 -3.11
C LYS A 77 -7.46 -1.85 -3.00
N ILE A 78 -7.42 -2.72 -4.02
CA ILE A 78 -6.47 -3.84 -4.07
C ILE A 78 -5.04 -3.34 -4.06
N MET A 79 -4.71 -2.41 -4.96
CA MET A 79 -3.34 -1.89 -5.07
C MET A 79 -2.90 -1.20 -3.78
N ALA A 80 -3.73 -0.33 -3.23
CA ALA A 80 -3.45 0.36 -1.97
C ALA A 80 -3.23 -0.64 -0.82
N GLY A 81 -4.10 -1.64 -0.69
CA GLY A 81 -3.97 -2.68 0.34
C GLY A 81 -2.69 -3.49 0.20
N ASN A 82 -2.36 -3.91 -1.02
CA ASN A 82 -1.13 -4.66 -1.29
C ASN A 82 0.11 -3.83 -0.97
N THR A 83 0.13 -2.55 -1.34
CA THR A 83 1.22 -1.62 -1.00
C THR A 83 1.44 -1.54 0.51
N ILE A 84 0.36 -1.36 1.29
CA ILE A 84 0.45 -1.28 2.75
C ILE A 84 0.95 -2.60 3.34
N ALA A 85 0.43 -3.74 2.84
CA ALA A 85 0.86 -5.05 3.28
C ALA A 85 2.36 -5.30 2.98
N MET A 86 2.83 -4.88 1.81
CA MET A 86 4.25 -5.00 1.43
C MET A 86 5.15 -4.16 2.34
N ILE A 87 4.77 -2.92 2.67
CA ILE A 87 5.51 -2.07 3.60
C ILE A 87 5.67 -2.76 4.96
N TYR A 88 4.59 -3.31 5.50
CA TYR A 88 4.64 -4.02 6.78
C TYR A 88 5.49 -5.30 6.71
N ASN A 89 5.32 -6.13 5.68
CA ASN A 89 6.09 -7.35 5.53
C ASN A 89 7.59 -7.03 5.44
N LEU A 90 7.95 -5.98 4.70
CA LEU A 90 9.34 -5.55 4.60
C LEU A 90 9.91 -5.12 5.96
N TRP A 91 9.13 -4.39 6.76
CA TRP A 91 9.50 -4.11 8.15
C TRP A 91 9.67 -5.39 8.97
N GLU A 92 8.65 -6.24 9.06
CA GLU A 92 8.57 -7.34 10.02
C GLU A 92 9.55 -8.49 9.70
N ASP A 93 9.72 -8.79 8.41
CA ASP A 93 10.47 -9.96 7.96
C ASP A 93 11.95 -9.64 7.72
N ARG A 94 12.26 -8.41 7.27
CA ARG A 94 13.63 -8.03 6.89
C ARG A 94 14.29 -7.09 7.88
N TYR A 95 13.64 -5.98 8.21
CA TYR A 95 14.34 -4.87 8.87
C TYR A 95 14.22 -4.84 10.40
N ARG A 96 13.10 -5.31 10.97
CA ARG A 96 12.84 -5.20 12.41
C ARG A 96 13.91 -5.91 13.26
N GLU A 97 14.32 -7.11 12.84
CA GLU A 97 15.39 -7.88 13.50
C GLU A 97 16.76 -7.22 13.34
N ILE A 98 17.03 -6.63 12.18
CA ILE A 98 18.28 -5.89 11.94
C ILE A 98 18.34 -4.67 12.87
N PHE A 99 17.27 -3.88 12.92
CA PHE A 99 17.20 -2.69 13.77
C PHE A 99 17.26 -3.03 15.25
N SER A 100 16.60 -4.10 15.70
CA SER A 100 16.65 -4.51 17.10
C SER A 100 18.07 -4.89 17.52
N LYS A 101 18.81 -5.62 16.67
CA LYS A 101 20.22 -5.98 16.93
C LYS A 101 21.11 -4.75 17.00
N ASN A 102 20.96 -3.81 16.07
CA ASN A 102 21.74 -2.58 16.06
C ASN A 102 21.47 -1.69 17.30
N LYS A 103 20.28 -1.81 17.90
CA LYS A 103 19.92 -1.15 19.17
C LYS A 103 20.31 -1.94 20.43
N GLY A 104 20.99 -3.08 20.30
CA GLY A 104 21.39 -3.92 21.43
C GLY A 104 20.23 -4.62 22.14
N LEU A 105 19.06 -4.74 21.49
CA LEU A 105 17.90 -5.45 22.02
C LEU A 105 18.07 -6.96 21.86
N LYS A 106 17.44 -7.75 22.73
CA LYS A 106 17.64 -9.21 22.74
C LYS A 106 16.96 -9.90 21.55
N ASN A 107 15.88 -9.34 21.03
CA ASN A 107 15.11 -9.87 19.90
C ASN A 107 14.21 -8.79 19.28
N LYS A 108 13.70 -9.03 18.06
CA LYS A 108 12.81 -8.07 17.37
C LYS A 108 11.54 -7.67 18.12
N LYS A 109 11.02 -8.50 19.02
CA LYS A 109 9.80 -8.17 19.79
C LYS A 109 10.04 -7.08 20.82
N GLU A 110 11.28 -6.84 21.23
CA GLU A 110 11.61 -5.71 22.12
C GLU A 110 11.58 -4.37 21.36
N LEU A 111 11.74 -4.38 20.03
CA LEU A 111 11.57 -3.20 19.19
C LEU A 111 10.08 -2.93 18.98
N GLN A 112 9.50 -2.13 19.86
CA GLN A 112 8.10 -1.70 19.80
C GLN A 112 7.99 -0.39 19.03
N ASN A 113 7.00 -0.30 18.15
CA ASN A 113 6.67 0.91 17.41
C ASN A 113 5.15 0.90 17.14
N ASP A 114 4.45 1.94 17.62
CA ASP A 114 2.99 2.01 17.56
C ASP A 114 2.48 2.06 16.10
N PHE A 115 3.17 2.77 15.20
CA PHE A 115 2.81 2.83 13.79
C PHE A 115 2.92 1.46 13.10
N PHE A 116 4.03 0.74 13.28
CA PHE A 116 4.16 -0.60 12.71
C PHE A 116 3.22 -1.62 13.38
N GLY A 117 2.86 -1.40 14.65
CA GLY A 117 1.80 -2.14 15.33
C GLY A 117 0.45 -1.95 14.64
N ASP A 118 0.07 -0.70 14.38
CA ASP A 118 -1.15 -0.35 13.65
C ASP A 118 -1.15 -0.92 12.22
N LEU A 119 -0.02 -0.82 11.50
CA LEU A 119 0.12 -1.40 10.16
C LEU A 119 -0.11 -2.91 10.14
N ASN A 120 0.30 -3.63 11.18
CA ASN A 120 0.02 -5.07 11.28
C ASN A 120 -1.50 -5.34 11.33
N LEU A 121 -2.24 -4.58 12.14
CA LEU A 121 -3.68 -4.73 12.30
C LEU A 121 -4.41 -4.43 10.98
N ILE A 122 -3.95 -3.41 10.27
CA ILE A 122 -4.42 -3.07 8.93
C ILE A 122 -4.12 -4.21 7.95
N ARG A 123 -2.88 -4.71 7.91
CA ARG A 123 -2.51 -5.83 7.04
C ARG A 123 -3.40 -7.04 7.29
N GLN A 124 -3.62 -7.41 8.55
CA GLN A 124 -4.51 -8.52 8.90
C GLN A 124 -5.94 -8.29 8.39
N SER A 125 -6.43 -7.06 8.45
CA SER A 125 -7.76 -6.70 7.94
C SER A 125 -7.84 -6.79 6.40
N ILE A 126 -6.76 -6.41 5.71
CA ILE A 126 -6.61 -6.57 4.25
C ILE A 126 -6.57 -8.06 3.87
N THR A 127 -5.68 -8.84 4.48
CA THR A 127 -5.36 -10.22 4.05
C THR A 127 -6.37 -11.26 4.51
N HIS A 128 -6.99 -11.08 5.68
CA HIS A 128 -7.84 -12.10 6.29
C HIS A 128 -9.32 -11.72 6.35
N ASN A 129 -9.64 -10.41 6.31
CA ASN A 129 -11.01 -9.94 6.50
C ASN A 129 -11.58 -9.24 5.26
N HIS A 130 -10.97 -9.41 4.09
CA HIS A 130 -11.40 -8.78 2.83
C HIS A 130 -11.68 -7.29 3.00
N TYR A 131 -10.77 -6.57 3.67
CA TYR A 131 -10.87 -5.13 3.93
C TYR A 131 -12.07 -4.70 4.80
N LYS A 132 -12.65 -5.62 5.58
CA LYS A 132 -13.72 -5.30 6.52
C LYS A 132 -13.15 -4.85 7.86
N ARG A 133 -13.91 -3.97 8.54
CA ARG A 133 -13.63 -3.57 9.91
C ARG A 133 -13.73 -4.78 10.85
N THR A 134 -12.78 -4.89 11.78
CA THR A 134 -12.75 -5.91 12.82
C THR A 134 -12.69 -5.24 14.19
N SER A 135 -12.97 -5.99 15.26
CA SER A 135 -12.83 -5.48 16.64
C SER A 135 -11.40 -5.01 16.96
N GLU A 136 -10.40 -5.57 16.27
CA GLU A 136 -8.99 -5.22 16.46
C GLU A 136 -8.65 -3.83 15.93
N ILE A 137 -9.39 -3.33 14.92
CA ILE A 137 -9.21 -1.98 14.37
C ILE A 137 -9.51 -0.89 15.39
N ASN A 138 -10.35 -1.17 16.40
CA ASN A 138 -10.62 -0.22 17.49
C ASN A 138 -9.38 0.00 18.38
N LYS A 139 -8.30 -0.77 18.21
CA LYS A 139 -7.03 -0.64 18.93
C LYS A 139 -6.01 0.23 18.18
N LEU A 140 -6.32 0.72 16.98
CA LEU A 140 -5.43 1.59 16.22
C LEU A 140 -5.18 2.90 16.98
N LYS A 141 -3.91 3.29 17.10
CA LYS A 141 -3.48 4.51 17.81
C LYS A 141 -3.22 5.67 16.85
N MET A 142 -2.43 5.41 15.82
CA MET A 142 -1.95 6.39 14.85
C MET A 142 -2.76 6.36 13.54
N LEU A 143 -3.30 5.20 13.16
CA LEU A 143 -3.97 4.98 11.87
C LEU A 143 -5.49 4.85 11.99
N SER A 144 -6.08 5.35 13.09
CA SER A 144 -7.53 5.33 13.31
C SER A 144 -8.31 6.15 12.27
N PHE A 145 -7.68 7.15 11.65
CA PHE A 145 -8.27 7.98 10.60
C PHE A 145 -8.65 7.20 9.33
N LEU A 146 -8.14 5.99 9.15
CA LEU A 146 -8.47 5.13 8.00
C LEU A 146 -9.88 4.52 8.07
N PHE A 147 -10.52 4.64 9.23
CA PHE A 147 -11.85 4.11 9.51
C PHE A 147 -12.74 5.22 10.10
N PRO A 148 -13.07 6.26 9.32
CA PRO A 148 -14.01 7.29 9.78
C PRO A 148 -15.39 6.69 10.11
N GLU A 149 -15.73 5.54 9.52
CA GLU A 149 -16.94 4.74 9.79
C GLU A 149 -16.62 3.22 9.72
N ASP A 150 -17.56 2.38 9.25
CA ASP A 150 -17.39 0.93 9.13
C ASP A 150 -16.58 0.48 7.91
N MET A 151 -16.28 1.40 7.00
CA MET A 151 -15.55 1.10 5.77
C MET A 151 -14.09 1.56 5.85
N PHE A 152 -13.22 0.67 5.36
CA PHE A 152 -11.81 0.97 5.23
C PHE A 152 -11.57 1.84 4.00
N ILE A 153 -11.15 3.09 4.22
CA ILE A 153 -10.80 4.00 3.14
C ILE A 153 -9.33 3.76 2.77
N LEU A 154 -9.11 3.30 1.54
CA LEU A 154 -7.80 3.05 0.96
C LEU A 154 -7.67 3.78 -0.37
N ASP A 155 -7.62 5.10 -0.29
CA ASP A 155 -7.37 5.98 -1.44
C ASP A 155 -5.89 6.35 -1.57
N SER A 156 -5.54 7.11 -2.60
CA SER A 156 -4.18 7.54 -2.86
C SER A 156 -3.63 8.50 -1.81
N PHE A 157 -4.50 9.29 -1.17
CA PHE A 157 -4.13 10.14 -0.05
C PHE A 157 -3.72 9.30 1.16
N THR A 158 -4.51 8.28 1.49
CA THR A 158 -4.25 7.32 2.55
C THR A 158 -2.91 6.62 2.37
N VAL A 159 -2.63 6.11 1.17
CA VAL A 159 -1.36 5.43 0.88
C VAL A 159 -0.19 6.40 1.00
N HIS A 160 -0.36 7.65 0.55
CA HIS A 160 0.63 8.70 0.72
C HIS A 160 0.91 9.02 2.20
N GLU A 161 -0.13 9.11 3.02
CA GLU A 161 0.00 9.37 4.46
C GLU A 161 0.73 8.23 5.17
N ILE A 162 0.41 6.97 4.83
CA ILE A 162 1.11 5.80 5.35
C ILE A 162 2.59 5.79 4.93
N TYR A 163 2.88 6.15 3.67
CA TYR A 163 4.25 6.30 3.20
C TYR A 163 5.01 7.37 4.01
N SER A 164 4.43 8.56 4.18
CA SER A 164 5.01 9.66 4.94
C SER A 164 5.24 9.31 6.41
N LEU A 165 4.26 8.65 7.06
CA LEU A 165 4.37 8.16 8.43
C LEU A 165 5.43 7.06 8.56
N THR A 166 5.60 6.20 7.55
CA THR A 166 6.67 5.21 7.52
C THR A 166 8.02 5.90 7.58
N LEU A 167 8.28 6.88 6.70
CA LEU A 167 9.55 7.61 6.70
C LEU A 167 9.82 8.33 8.03
N LYS A 168 8.79 8.99 8.58
CA LYS A 168 8.89 9.68 9.87
C LYS A 168 9.25 8.73 11.00
N ASN A 169 8.63 7.56 11.05
CA ASN A 169 8.93 6.55 12.07
C ASN A 169 10.34 5.96 11.90
N LEU A 170 10.83 5.82 10.67
CA LEU A 170 12.21 5.41 10.42
C LEU A 170 13.23 6.45 10.88
N ASP A 171 12.95 7.73 10.70
CA ASP A 171 13.83 8.79 11.24
C ASP A 171 13.83 8.83 12.76
N ALA A 172 12.69 8.59 13.40
CA ALA A 172 12.61 8.51 14.86
C ALA A 172 13.45 7.35 15.44
N LEU A 173 13.68 6.27 14.68
CA LEU A 173 14.55 5.17 15.10
C LEU A 173 16.02 5.59 15.22
N LYS A 174 16.45 6.67 14.54
CA LYS A 174 17.84 7.16 14.61
C LYS A 174 18.16 7.85 15.93
N THR A 175 17.16 8.46 16.56
CA THR A 175 17.33 9.29 17.77
C THR A 175 16.92 8.58 19.06
N ALA A 176 16.19 7.48 18.97
CA ALA A 176 15.79 6.64 20.10
C ALA A 176 16.89 5.65 20.48
#